data_AF-A0A3G6RXC8-F1
#
_entry.id   AF-A0A3G6RXC8-F1
#
_cell.length_a   1.000
_cell.length_b   1.000
_cell.length_c   1.000
_cell.angle_alpha   90.00
_cell.angle_beta   90.00
_cell.angle_gamma   90.00
#
_symmetry.space_group_name_H-M   'P 1'
#
loop_
_entity.id
_entity.type
_entity.pdbx_description
1 polymer ?
#
loop_
_entity_poly.entity_id
_entity_poly.type
_entity_poly.pdbx_seq_one_letter_code
_entity_poly.pdbx_strand_id
1 'polypeptide(L)'
;MYSNENIITTAGSAITETGATGGVSYGNPSKPPVGKVVAKCLVKFRPHDKYKDNPDFGFDWLREGDSGQPGDNWFGAVMGKYCETDNVTVFKNGNSWNTNFHKDLNMYDKKLKSYKSLSISWKKVNKTPYLYPIPVLTLLKGKSALLTLKIEIKEKPQKLTFEFKDKEAEKYLSLNLKEIGVIKVGKYDKSNYLKITCKEQFSKEQMLYVKADGEICGALLIHPNSAAHIKKISALFISVKTDINDVIKVGKPKPGSQQYFTECLNQALVSPTIQNSFSIDCTGNLLYNAFRFKFCKKINGKYYINDSSGLRDYLEGKFKDKYGSQYDSHFKVFFIEDVYPGWKNGAIASYTNGFSFFNTTFTVQFYTHSKETVAHELMHALGLPHTFDGNAPAKYTYEAYKTNNLMDYCHHIQIPRISVFKWQWKVLNSKIML
;
A
#
# COMPACT_ATOMS: atom_id res chain seq x y z
N MET A 1 -46.62 28.87 -28.99
CA MET A 1 -47.70 29.49 -29.76
C MET A 1 -48.27 30.58 -28.89
N TYR A 2 -48.29 31.81 -29.40
CA TYR A 2 -48.82 32.95 -28.67
C TYR A 2 -49.84 33.60 -29.58
N SER A 3 -51.05 33.82 -29.09
CA SER A 3 -52.10 34.54 -29.81
C SER A 3 -52.64 35.62 -28.89
N ASN A 4 -52.83 36.82 -29.43
CA ASN A 4 -53.50 37.90 -28.72
C ASN A 4 -55.03 37.76 -28.79
N GLU A 5 -55.54 36.69 -29.40
CA GLU A 5 -56.96 36.37 -29.56
C GLU A 5 -57.25 34.87 -29.35
N ASN A 6 -58.55 34.52 -29.29
CA ASN A 6 -59.02 33.14 -29.09
C ASN A 6 -58.53 32.21 -30.22
N ILE A 7 -57.89 31.11 -29.84
CA ILE A 7 -57.49 30.05 -30.78
C ILE A 7 -58.60 29.01 -30.81
N ILE A 8 -59.15 28.74 -32.00
CA ILE A 8 -60.12 27.66 -32.21
C ILE A 8 -59.36 26.47 -32.79
N THR A 9 -59.36 25.34 -32.08
CA THR A 9 -58.71 24.11 -32.51
C THR A 9 -59.75 23.04 -32.80
N THR A 10 -59.71 22.43 -33.98
CA THR A 10 -60.60 21.33 -34.37
C THR A 10 -59.78 20.06 -34.59
N ALA A 11 -60.13 18.95 -33.94
CA ALA A 11 -59.41 17.70 -34.04
C ALA A 11 -59.67 17.01 -35.40
N GLY A 12 -58.60 16.73 -36.14
CA GLY A 12 -58.60 15.99 -37.42
C GLY A 12 -57.26 15.26 -37.62
N SER A 13 -57.11 14.51 -38.71
CA SER A 13 -55.87 13.80 -39.05
C SER A 13 -54.69 14.73 -39.37
N ALA A 14 -54.95 16.02 -39.52
CA ALA A 14 -53.97 17.10 -39.58
C ALA A 14 -54.50 18.31 -38.80
N ILE A 15 -53.61 19.02 -38.10
CA ILE A 15 -53.93 20.29 -37.44
C ILE A 15 -53.85 21.39 -38.51
N THR A 16 -54.97 22.09 -38.74
CA THR A 16 -55.03 23.24 -39.65
C THR A 16 -55.38 24.48 -38.83
N GLU A 17 -54.48 25.44 -38.75
CA GLU A 17 -54.65 26.67 -37.96
C GLU A 17 -54.79 27.87 -38.90
N THR A 18 -55.94 28.54 -38.85
CA THR A 18 -56.24 29.70 -39.70
C THR A 18 -56.52 30.89 -38.81
N GLY A 19 -55.68 31.93 -38.84
CA GLY A 19 -55.96 33.20 -38.17
C GLY A 19 -57.04 33.96 -38.94
N ALA A 20 -58.12 34.39 -38.26
CA ALA A 20 -59.31 34.94 -38.92
C ALA A 20 -59.06 36.25 -39.70
N THR A 21 -57.98 36.99 -39.42
CA THR A 21 -57.68 38.27 -40.09
C THR A 21 -56.19 38.56 -40.27
N GLY A 22 -55.30 38.00 -39.45
CA GLY A 22 -53.85 38.33 -39.45
C GLY A 22 -52.89 37.18 -39.74
N GLY A 23 -53.38 35.98 -40.06
CA GLY A 23 -52.54 34.78 -40.20
C GLY A 23 -51.94 34.27 -38.88
N VAL A 24 -51.26 33.11 -38.92
CA VAL A 24 -50.57 32.52 -37.76
C VAL A 24 -49.09 32.93 -37.82
N SER A 25 -48.60 33.60 -36.77
CA SER A 25 -47.19 33.99 -36.66
C SER A 25 -46.46 33.10 -35.65
N TYR A 26 -45.48 32.34 -36.13
CA TYR A 26 -44.51 31.67 -35.28
C TYR A 26 -43.35 32.66 -35.09
N GLY A 27 -43.29 33.30 -33.91
CA GLY A 27 -42.26 34.31 -33.61
C GLY A 27 -40.84 33.84 -33.91
N ASN A 28 -39.89 34.79 -33.97
CA ASN A 28 -38.51 34.47 -34.34
C ASN A 28 -37.90 33.38 -33.43
N PRO A 29 -37.30 32.31 -33.99
CA PRO A 29 -36.63 31.30 -33.21
C PRO A 29 -35.52 31.94 -32.38
N SER A 30 -35.58 31.78 -31.04
CA SER A 30 -34.47 32.12 -30.17
C SER A 30 -33.29 31.19 -30.45
N LYS A 31 -32.05 31.69 -30.32
CA LYS A 31 -30.86 30.82 -30.37
C LYS A 31 -31.07 29.68 -29.37
N PRO A 32 -30.87 28.40 -29.76
CA PRO A 32 -30.95 27.30 -28.81
C PRO A 32 -30.02 27.61 -27.63
N PRO A 33 -30.41 27.33 -26.38
CA PRO A 33 -29.51 27.45 -25.25
C PRO A 33 -28.23 26.68 -25.59
N VAL A 34 -27.07 27.33 -25.41
CA VAL A 34 -25.77 26.70 -25.66
C VAL A 34 -25.77 25.36 -24.93
N GLY A 35 -25.76 24.27 -25.69
CA GLY A 35 -25.80 22.92 -25.12
C GLY A 35 -24.70 22.81 -24.07
N LYS A 36 -25.07 22.39 -22.85
CA LYS A 36 -24.11 22.25 -21.76
C LYS A 36 -23.06 21.23 -22.20
N VAL A 37 -21.85 21.69 -22.54
CA VAL A 37 -20.73 20.81 -22.87
C VAL A 37 -20.43 20.00 -21.61
N VAL A 38 -20.67 18.69 -21.65
CA VAL A 38 -20.39 17.80 -20.53
C VAL A 38 -18.88 17.60 -20.47
N ALA A 39 -18.23 18.20 -19.48
CA ALA A 39 -16.78 18.16 -19.35
C ALA A 39 -16.23 16.73 -19.38
N LYS A 40 -15.20 16.50 -20.21
CA LYS A 40 -14.57 15.19 -20.39
C LYS A 40 -13.25 15.16 -19.63
N CYS A 41 -13.33 14.83 -18.34
CA CYS A 41 -12.20 14.84 -17.43
C CYS A 41 -11.97 13.48 -16.76
N LEU A 42 -10.73 13.20 -16.38
CA LEU A 42 -10.34 12.12 -15.48
C LEU A 42 -9.24 12.64 -14.54
N VAL A 43 -9.43 12.48 -13.24
CA VAL A 43 -8.44 12.82 -12.22
C VAL A 43 -8.15 11.59 -11.35
N LYS A 44 -6.90 11.14 -11.35
CA LYS A 44 -6.43 10.01 -10.54
C LYS A 44 -5.48 10.51 -9.44
N PHE A 45 -5.49 9.82 -8.30
CA PHE A 45 -4.62 10.14 -7.17
C PHE A 45 -3.39 9.22 -7.12
N ARG A 46 -2.24 9.79 -6.76
CA ARG A 46 -0.99 9.09 -6.47
C ARG A 46 -0.37 9.63 -5.19
N PRO A 47 0.44 8.84 -4.47
CA PRO A 47 1.20 9.38 -3.34
C PRO A 47 2.19 10.46 -3.83
N HIS A 48 2.67 11.28 -2.90
CA HIS A 48 3.70 12.28 -3.20
C HIS A 48 5.01 11.63 -3.69
N ASP A 49 5.82 12.41 -4.39
CA ASP A 49 7.11 11.97 -4.97
C ASP A 49 8.11 11.43 -3.95
N LYS A 50 8.14 12.01 -2.74
CA LYS A 50 8.98 11.60 -1.61
C LYS A 50 8.39 10.49 -0.73
N TYR A 51 7.27 9.87 -1.12
CA TYR A 51 6.63 8.84 -0.30
C TYR A 51 7.55 7.63 -0.06
N LYS A 52 8.49 7.40 -0.99
CA LYS A 52 9.53 6.39 -0.84
C LYS A 52 10.47 6.60 0.37
N ASP A 53 10.62 7.86 0.79
CA ASP A 53 11.53 8.23 1.87
C ASP A 53 10.82 8.16 3.23
N ASN A 54 9.49 8.34 3.23
CA ASN A 54 8.65 8.37 4.42
C ASN A 54 7.22 7.88 4.08
N PRO A 55 6.93 6.57 4.21
CA PRO A 55 5.62 6.03 3.89
C PRO A 55 4.63 6.19 5.06
N ASP A 56 4.30 7.43 5.40
CA ASP A 56 3.65 7.85 6.65
C ASP A 56 2.11 7.73 6.70
N PHE A 57 1.49 7.23 5.63
CA PHE A 57 0.07 6.86 5.52
C PHE A 57 -0.07 5.65 4.60
N GLY A 58 -1.18 4.89 4.65
CA GLY A 58 -1.38 3.80 3.70
C GLY A 58 -2.06 4.27 2.44
N PHE A 59 -1.48 3.96 1.28
CA PHE A 59 -2.07 4.28 -0.01
C PHE A 59 -1.86 3.15 -1.00
N ASP A 60 -2.95 2.66 -1.60
CA ASP A 60 -2.88 1.61 -2.61
C ASP A 60 -3.77 1.94 -3.81
N TRP A 61 -3.23 1.76 -5.01
CA TRP A 61 -3.91 1.89 -6.28
C TRP A 61 -3.57 0.69 -7.17
N LEU A 62 -4.42 0.37 -8.13
CA LEU A 62 -4.05 -0.61 -9.14
C LEU A 62 -2.89 -0.02 -9.96
N ARG A 63 -1.68 -0.59 -9.83
CA ARG A 63 -0.46 0.02 -10.40
C ARG A 63 -0.55 0.09 -11.92
N GLU A 64 -0.28 1.28 -12.45
CA GLU A 64 -0.34 1.61 -13.87
C GLU A 64 1.06 1.96 -14.44
N GLY A 65 2.08 2.08 -13.59
CA GLY A 65 3.40 2.55 -14.00
C GLY A 65 3.48 4.04 -14.32
N ASP A 66 2.62 4.84 -13.68
CA ASP A 66 2.47 6.26 -13.98
C ASP A 66 2.80 7.18 -12.79
N SER A 67 3.17 6.65 -11.61
CA SER A 67 3.53 7.48 -10.46
C SER A 67 4.93 8.09 -10.58
N GLY A 68 5.82 7.51 -11.39
CA GLY A 68 7.24 7.86 -11.46
C GLY A 68 8.10 7.25 -10.34
N GLN A 69 7.50 6.46 -9.44
CA GLN A 69 8.24 5.76 -8.39
C GLN A 69 8.86 4.45 -8.91
N PRO A 70 10.11 4.12 -8.54
CA PRO A 70 10.67 2.80 -8.81
C PRO A 70 9.76 1.69 -8.26
N GLY A 71 9.57 0.62 -9.03
CA GLY A 71 8.71 -0.51 -8.67
C GLY A 71 7.20 -0.27 -8.82
N ASP A 72 6.75 0.89 -9.30
CA ASP A 72 5.42 1.05 -9.88
C ASP A 72 5.47 0.55 -11.33
N ASN A 73 5.28 -0.74 -11.53
CA ASN A 73 5.09 -1.33 -12.85
C ASN A 73 3.60 -1.60 -13.06
N TRP A 74 3.12 -1.49 -14.31
CA TRP A 74 1.74 -1.86 -14.63
C TRP A 74 1.48 -3.31 -14.23
N PHE A 75 0.52 -3.52 -13.32
CA PHE A 75 0.26 -4.84 -12.75
C PHE A 75 -0.11 -5.90 -13.80
N GLY A 76 -0.74 -5.53 -14.93
CA GLY A 76 -1.01 -6.47 -16.01
C GLY A 76 0.24 -7.07 -16.67
N ALA A 77 1.39 -6.41 -16.53
CA ALA A 77 2.67 -6.88 -17.05
C ALA A 77 3.45 -7.78 -16.08
N VAL A 78 3.17 -7.69 -14.77
CA VAL A 78 4.03 -8.28 -13.72
C VAL A 78 3.29 -9.23 -12.78
N MET A 79 1.98 -9.41 -12.94
CA MET A 79 1.20 -10.38 -12.17
C MET A 79 1.14 -11.74 -12.89
N GLY A 80 1.29 -12.81 -12.13
CA GLY A 80 1.47 -14.15 -12.68
C GLY A 80 1.84 -15.16 -11.60
N LYS A 81 2.34 -16.32 -12.01
CA LYS A 81 2.78 -17.39 -11.09
C LYS A 81 4.11 -17.95 -11.54
N TYR A 82 4.93 -18.34 -10.58
CA TYR A 82 6.06 -19.21 -10.82
C TYR A 82 5.56 -20.66 -10.85
N CYS A 83 5.94 -21.42 -11.87
CA CYS A 83 5.58 -22.82 -12.04
C CYS A 83 6.82 -23.72 -12.01
N GLU A 84 6.66 -24.97 -11.60
CA GLU A 84 7.67 -26.01 -11.82
C GLU A 84 7.87 -26.27 -13.32
N THR A 85 8.82 -27.14 -13.67
CA THR A 85 9.16 -27.44 -15.08
C THR A 85 8.00 -28.03 -15.89
N ASP A 86 6.97 -28.56 -15.23
CA ASP A 86 5.73 -29.05 -15.84
C ASP A 86 4.78 -27.92 -16.32
N ASN A 87 5.09 -26.66 -16.01
CA ASN A 87 4.29 -25.46 -16.32
C ASN A 87 2.88 -25.44 -15.72
N VAL A 88 2.55 -26.36 -14.82
CA VAL A 88 1.20 -26.49 -14.23
C VAL A 88 1.27 -26.39 -12.71
N THR A 89 2.26 -27.04 -12.10
CA THR A 89 2.45 -27.03 -10.65
C THR A 89 3.01 -25.67 -10.23
N VAL A 90 2.31 -24.98 -9.34
CA VAL A 90 2.81 -23.71 -8.77
C VAL A 90 4.06 -24.01 -7.94
N PHE A 91 5.14 -23.26 -8.18
CA PHE A 91 6.38 -23.34 -7.41
C PHE A 91 6.14 -22.90 -5.96
N LYS A 92 6.54 -23.74 -4.99
CA LYS A 92 6.24 -23.54 -3.57
C LYS A 92 7.50 -23.42 -2.73
N ASN A 93 8.22 -22.32 -2.89
CA ASN A 93 9.26 -21.94 -1.95
C ASN A 93 9.01 -20.51 -1.46
N GLY A 94 8.61 -20.37 -0.20
CA GLY A 94 8.24 -19.07 0.36
C GLY A 94 9.39 -18.06 0.41
N ASN A 95 10.65 -18.49 0.24
CA ASN A 95 11.84 -17.64 0.33
C ASN A 95 12.62 -17.53 -0.99
N SER A 96 12.11 -18.09 -2.09
CA SER A 96 12.76 -17.98 -3.41
C SER A 96 11.74 -18.06 -4.55
N TRP A 97 12.23 -17.92 -5.77
CA TRP A 97 11.48 -18.13 -7.00
C TRP A 97 12.40 -18.81 -8.02
N ASN A 98 11.82 -19.51 -8.98
CA ASN A 98 12.55 -20.02 -10.14
C ASN A 98 12.40 -19.03 -11.32
N THR A 99 13.00 -19.32 -12.48
CA THR A 99 12.90 -18.43 -13.65
C THR A 99 11.64 -18.65 -14.49
N ASN A 100 10.82 -19.66 -14.16
CA ASN A 100 9.66 -20.08 -14.95
C ASN A 100 8.39 -19.32 -14.55
N PHE A 101 8.36 -18.03 -14.87
CA PHE A 101 7.23 -17.14 -14.56
C PHE A 101 6.21 -17.07 -15.70
N HIS A 102 4.95 -17.35 -15.39
CA HIS A 102 3.82 -17.31 -16.32
C HIS A 102 2.89 -16.15 -15.95
N LYS A 103 2.76 -15.17 -16.86
CA LYS A 103 1.83 -14.04 -16.68
C LYS A 103 0.38 -14.53 -16.63
N ASP A 104 -0.40 -13.97 -15.71
CA ASP A 104 -1.81 -14.33 -15.50
C ASP A 104 -2.69 -13.09 -15.53
N LEU A 105 -3.24 -12.76 -16.71
CA LEU A 105 -4.16 -11.64 -16.88
C LEU A 105 -5.48 -11.85 -16.12
N ASN A 106 -5.92 -13.09 -15.90
CA ASN A 106 -7.10 -13.35 -15.08
C ASN A 106 -6.85 -12.97 -13.62
N MET A 107 -5.60 -13.11 -13.13
CA MET A 107 -5.21 -12.63 -11.81
C MET A 107 -5.28 -11.09 -11.74
N TYR A 108 -4.80 -10.40 -12.77
CA TYR A 108 -4.96 -8.95 -12.88
C TYR A 108 -6.44 -8.53 -12.88
N ASP A 109 -7.29 -9.22 -13.64
CA ASP A 109 -8.72 -8.92 -13.68
C ASP A 109 -9.41 -9.15 -12.32
N LYS A 110 -9.05 -10.22 -11.60
CA LYS A 110 -9.50 -10.46 -10.22
C LYS A 110 -9.02 -9.35 -9.28
N LYS A 111 -7.80 -8.84 -9.48
CA LYS A 111 -7.25 -7.73 -8.70
C LYS A 111 -7.99 -6.42 -9.01
N LEU A 112 -8.24 -6.10 -10.28
CA LEU A 112 -9.05 -4.96 -10.71
C LEU A 112 -10.45 -5.00 -10.08
N LYS A 113 -11.13 -6.14 -10.15
CA LYS A 113 -12.46 -6.35 -9.54
C LYS A 113 -12.47 -6.22 -8.02
N SER A 114 -11.32 -6.27 -7.35
CA SER A 114 -11.22 -6.05 -5.90
C SER A 114 -11.26 -4.57 -5.50
N TYR A 115 -11.24 -3.63 -6.46
CA TYR A 115 -11.40 -2.20 -6.20
C TYR A 115 -12.82 -1.75 -6.55
N LYS A 116 -13.38 -0.87 -5.71
CA LYS A 116 -14.51 -0.03 -6.14
C LYS A 116 -14.05 0.76 -7.35
N SER A 117 -14.92 0.93 -8.34
CA SER A 117 -14.53 1.55 -9.61
C SER A 117 -15.57 2.54 -10.10
N LEU A 118 -15.12 3.57 -10.80
CA LEU A 118 -15.97 4.53 -11.52
C LEU A 118 -15.90 4.26 -13.03
N SER A 119 -17.04 4.28 -13.69
CA SER A 119 -17.10 4.27 -15.16
C SER A 119 -16.88 5.67 -15.71
N ILE A 120 -15.87 5.84 -16.57
CA ILE A 120 -15.54 7.11 -17.22
C ILE A 120 -16.03 7.04 -18.67
N SER A 121 -17.30 7.40 -18.87
CA SER A 121 -18.05 7.15 -20.12
C SER A 121 -17.42 7.76 -21.38
N TRP A 122 -16.74 8.90 -21.25
CA TRP A 122 -16.13 9.58 -22.40
C TRP A 122 -14.83 8.92 -22.88
N LYS A 123 -14.16 8.16 -22.01
CA LYS A 123 -12.91 7.47 -22.30
C LYS A 123 -13.23 6.00 -22.57
N LYS A 124 -12.74 5.45 -23.68
CA LYS A 124 -13.01 4.05 -24.05
C LYS A 124 -11.72 3.24 -24.14
N VAL A 125 -11.78 2.00 -23.70
CA VAL A 125 -10.77 0.96 -23.92
C VAL A 125 -11.51 -0.21 -24.57
N ASN A 126 -11.08 -0.68 -25.75
CA ASN A 126 -11.76 -1.76 -26.47
C ASN A 126 -13.28 -1.56 -26.61
N LYS A 127 -13.71 -0.35 -26.97
CA LYS A 127 -15.12 0.08 -27.12
C LYS A 127 -15.95 0.13 -25.82
N THR A 128 -15.42 -0.30 -24.68
CA THR A 128 -16.09 -0.17 -23.38
C THR A 128 -15.62 1.09 -22.62
N PRO A 129 -16.47 1.71 -21.79
CA PRO A 129 -16.05 2.79 -20.91
C PRO A 129 -14.84 2.40 -20.06
N TYR A 130 -13.90 3.32 -19.90
CA TYR A 130 -12.75 3.10 -19.03
C TYR A 130 -13.21 2.97 -17.58
N LEU A 131 -12.82 1.88 -16.95
CA LEU A 131 -13.06 1.64 -15.54
C LEU A 131 -11.91 2.22 -14.74
N TYR A 132 -12.16 3.28 -13.98
CA TYR A 132 -11.21 3.86 -13.05
C TYR A 132 -11.27 3.13 -11.71
N PRO A 133 -10.28 2.28 -11.36
CA PRO A 133 -10.21 1.65 -10.04
C PRO A 133 -9.86 2.71 -8.99
N ILE A 134 -10.77 2.90 -8.05
CA ILE A 134 -10.65 3.93 -7.02
C ILE A 134 -9.53 3.54 -6.05
N PRO A 135 -8.47 4.36 -5.88
CA PRO A 135 -7.42 4.12 -4.90
C PRO A 135 -7.97 4.19 -3.48
N VAL A 136 -7.27 3.54 -2.54
CA VAL A 136 -7.65 3.49 -1.14
C VAL A 136 -6.58 4.12 -0.26
N LEU A 137 -7.02 5.00 0.64
CA LEU A 137 -6.23 5.68 1.66
C LEU A 137 -6.60 5.16 3.04
N THR A 138 -5.60 4.80 3.85
CA THR A 138 -5.72 4.68 5.31
C THR A 138 -4.96 5.85 5.94
N LEU A 139 -5.59 6.53 6.89
CA LEU A 139 -5.01 7.72 7.51
C LEU A 139 -5.39 7.77 8.98
N LEU A 140 -4.41 7.76 9.89
CA LEU A 140 -4.64 7.84 11.33
C LEU A 140 -4.95 9.29 11.77
N LYS A 141 -5.63 9.44 12.92
CA LYS A 141 -5.86 10.73 13.55
C LYS A 141 -4.53 11.48 13.74
N GLY A 142 -4.52 12.78 13.40
CA GLY A 142 -3.35 13.65 13.47
C GLY A 142 -2.38 13.52 12.30
N LYS A 143 -2.62 12.60 11.35
CA LYS A 143 -1.77 12.42 10.15
C LYS A 143 -2.36 13.13 8.94
N SER A 144 -1.48 13.40 7.97
CA SER A 144 -1.84 13.96 6.67
C SER A 144 -1.31 13.10 5.54
N ALA A 145 -2.05 13.01 4.44
CA ALA A 145 -1.60 12.44 3.19
C ALA A 145 -1.42 13.56 2.16
N LEU A 146 -0.22 13.66 1.58
CA LEU A 146 0.07 14.55 0.46
C LEU A 146 0.04 13.76 -0.84
N LEU A 147 -0.76 14.21 -1.80
CA LEU A 147 -1.09 13.47 -3.01
C LEU A 147 -0.78 14.27 -4.28
N THR A 148 -0.26 13.55 -5.27
CA THR A 148 -0.11 14.00 -6.65
C THR A 148 -1.38 13.66 -7.43
N LEU A 149 -1.81 14.57 -8.29
CA LEU A 149 -2.94 14.37 -9.18
C LEU A 149 -2.45 14.10 -10.60
N LYS A 150 -2.96 13.03 -11.22
CA LYS A 150 -2.80 12.72 -12.65
C LYS A 150 -4.07 13.17 -13.36
N ILE A 151 -3.98 14.20 -14.20
CA ILE A 151 -5.14 14.89 -14.79
C ILE A 151 -5.15 14.64 -16.30
N GLU A 152 -6.31 14.24 -16.82
CA GLU A 152 -6.57 14.13 -18.25
C GLU A 152 -7.86 14.88 -18.58
N ILE A 153 -7.76 15.91 -19.42
CA ILE A 153 -8.88 16.75 -19.83
C ILE A 153 -8.98 16.72 -21.36
N LYS A 154 -10.09 16.24 -21.89
CA LYS A 154 -10.41 16.27 -23.33
C LYS A 154 -11.28 17.48 -23.70
N GLU A 155 -12.26 17.79 -22.86
CA GLU A 155 -13.09 19.00 -22.97
C GLU A 155 -12.98 19.77 -21.67
N LYS A 156 -12.56 21.03 -21.75
CA LYS A 156 -12.19 21.85 -20.61
C LYS A 156 -13.44 22.22 -19.78
N PRO A 157 -13.49 21.87 -18.48
CA PRO A 157 -14.55 22.34 -17.59
C PRO A 157 -14.34 23.81 -17.20
N GLN A 158 -15.37 24.43 -16.62
CA GLN A 158 -15.20 25.71 -15.93
C GLN A 158 -14.35 25.53 -14.67
N LYS A 159 -14.63 24.49 -13.88
CA LYS A 159 -13.88 24.18 -12.65
C LYS A 159 -13.78 22.69 -12.36
N LEU A 160 -12.75 22.32 -11.59
CA LEU A 160 -12.57 21.00 -11.01
C LEU A 160 -12.56 21.12 -9.48
N THR A 161 -13.59 20.62 -8.79
CA THR A 161 -13.72 20.75 -7.34
C THR A 161 -13.54 19.43 -6.61
N PHE A 162 -13.08 19.51 -5.36
CA PHE A 162 -13.04 18.40 -4.42
C PHE A 162 -14.25 18.45 -3.52
N GLU A 163 -14.94 17.32 -3.37
CA GLU A 163 -16.15 17.24 -2.55
C GLU A 163 -16.25 15.86 -1.89
N PHE A 164 -16.46 15.82 -0.58
CA PHE A 164 -16.80 14.58 0.09
C PHE A 164 -18.24 14.18 -0.27
N LYS A 165 -18.46 12.88 -0.53
CA LYS A 165 -19.79 12.32 -0.77
C LYS A 165 -20.74 12.62 0.39
N ASP A 166 -20.23 12.50 1.61
CA ASP A 166 -20.93 12.85 2.85
C ASP A 166 -20.28 14.11 3.43
N LYS A 167 -21.07 15.18 3.62
CA LYS A 167 -20.55 16.45 4.18
C LYS A 167 -20.07 16.29 5.62
N GLU A 168 -20.59 15.30 6.35
CA GLU A 168 -20.13 14.98 7.72
C GLU A 168 -18.65 14.59 7.75
N ALA A 169 -18.08 14.12 6.63
CA ALA A 169 -16.66 13.85 6.49
C ALA A 169 -15.79 15.06 6.88
N GLU A 170 -16.26 16.29 6.64
CA GLU A 170 -15.52 17.52 6.96
C GLU A 170 -15.34 17.74 8.48
N LYS A 171 -16.10 17.03 9.33
CA LYS A 171 -15.85 17.02 10.78
C LYS A 171 -14.53 16.32 11.12
N TYR A 172 -14.20 15.26 10.39
CA TYR A 172 -13.06 14.38 10.67
C TYR A 172 -11.88 14.62 9.75
N LEU A 173 -12.13 15.11 8.53
CA LEU A 173 -11.15 15.29 7.47
C LEU A 173 -11.11 16.74 7.02
N SER A 174 -9.96 17.20 6.55
CA SER A 174 -9.80 18.53 5.97
C SER A 174 -8.92 18.46 4.74
N LEU A 175 -9.19 19.34 3.78
CA LEU A 175 -8.41 19.50 2.56
C LEU A 175 -7.72 20.86 2.60
N ASN A 176 -6.48 20.95 2.10
CA ASN A 176 -5.80 22.24 1.95
C ASN A 176 -6.45 23.15 0.90
N LEU A 177 -7.21 22.57 -0.04
CA LEU A 177 -7.90 23.27 -1.12
C LEU A 177 -9.18 22.54 -1.50
N LYS A 178 -10.16 23.30 -2.02
CA LYS A 178 -11.46 22.77 -2.49
C LYS A 178 -11.60 22.76 -4.01
N GLU A 179 -10.67 23.37 -4.73
CA GLU A 179 -10.68 23.47 -6.20
C GLU A 179 -9.28 23.31 -6.79
N ILE A 180 -9.17 22.59 -7.90
CA ILE A 180 -7.96 22.54 -8.70
C ILE A 180 -7.89 23.85 -9.49
N GLY A 181 -6.85 24.66 -9.23
CA GLY A 181 -6.58 25.88 -9.98
C GLY A 181 -6.18 25.57 -11.42
N VAL A 182 -5.58 26.54 -12.13
CA VAL A 182 -5.20 26.51 -13.57
C VAL A 182 -5.29 25.12 -14.23
N ILE A 183 -6.35 24.96 -15.02
CA ILE A 183 -6.67 23.75 -15.79
C ILE A 183 -6.45 23.96 -17.30
N LYS A 184 -5.92 22.94 -17.97
CA LYS A 184 -5.63 22.95 -19.41
C LYS A 184 -6.07 21.64 -20.07
N VAL A 185 -6.39 21.68 -21.36
CA VAL A 185 -6.66 20.46 -22.14
C VAL A 185 -5.36 19.64 -22.25
N GLY A 186 -5.48 18.32 -22.25
CA GLY A 186 -4.38 17.37 -22.34
C GLY A 186 -4.14 16.58 -21.05
N LYS A 187 -3.00 15.89 -21.01
CA LYS A 187 -2.53 15.10 -19.86
C LYS A 187 -1.42 15.86 -19.14
N TYR A 188 -1.54 16.00 -17.82
CA TYR A 188 -0.52 16.64 -17.00
C TYR A 188 -0.70 16.27 -15.53
N ASP A 189 0.34 16.54 -14.76
CA ASP A 189 0.35 16.28 -13.33
C ASP A 189 0.29 17.57 -12.52
N LYS A 190 -0.32 17.48 -11.34
CA LYS A 190 -0.14 18.43 -10.26
C LYS A 190 0.54 17.68 -9.11
N SER A 191 1.86 17.76 -9.06
CA SER A 191 2.69 17.09 -8.05
C SER A 191 2.42 17.65 -6.67
N ASN A 192 2.30 16.76 -5.67
CA ASN A 192 2.25 17.12 -4.25
C ASN A 192 1.21 18.21 -3.93
N TYR A 193 0.03 18.11 -4.54
CA TYR A 193 -0.90 19.23 -4.68
C TYR A 193 -2.01 19.20 -3.63
N LEU A 194 -2.60 18.02 -3.40
CA LEU A 194 -3.71 17.85 -2.46
C LEU A 194 -3.19 17.27 -1.15
N LYS A 195 -3.40 17.99 -0.05
CA LYS A 195 -3.16 17.50 1.31
C LYS A 195 -4.49 17.20 1.98
N ILE A 196 -4.67 15.96 2.42
CA ILE A 196 -5.81 15.50 3.22
C ILE A 196 -5.31 15.31 4.66
N THR A 197 -5.95 15.93 5.64
CA THR A 197 -5.57 15.79 7.07
C THR A 197 -6.71 15.17 7.86
N CYS A 198 -6.40 14.13 8.62
CA CYS A 198 -7.34 13.51 9.56
C CYS A 198 -7.26 14.20 10.91
N LYS A 199 -8.29 14.98 11.23
CA LYS A 199 -8.44 15.73 12.47
C LYS A 199 -8.96 14.83 13.59
N GLU A 200 -9.94 14.00 13.28
CA GLU A 200 -10.62 13.13 14.24
C GLU A 200 -10.81 11.71 13.70
N GLN A 201 -10.97 10.75 14.61
CA GLN A 201 -11.30 9.38 14.22
C GLN A 201 -12.73 9.29 13.68
N PHE A 202 -12.95 8.36 12.75
CA PHE A 202 -14.26 8.12 12.14
C PHE A 202 -14.49 6.64 11.85
N SER A 203 -15.76 6.21 11.93
CA SER A 203 -16.16 4.80 11.88
C SER A 203 -16.72 4.35 10.54
N LYS A 204 -17.12 5.29 9.67
CA LYS A 204 -17.69 5.00 8.35
C LYS A 204 -16.70 5.33 7.25
N GLU A 205 -16.66 4.51 6.22
CA GLU A 205 -15.88 4.80 5.01
C GLU A 205 -16.28 6.16 4.40
N GLN A 206 -15.29 6.93 3.98
CA GLN A 206 -15.48 8.22 3.33
C GLN A 206 -15.06 8.14 1.87
N MET A 207 -15.72 8.92 1.02
CA MET A 207 -15.45 9.00 -0.40
C MET A 207 -15.21 10.45 -0.77
N LEU A 208 -14.01 10.76 -1.26
CA LEU A 208 -13.68 12.07 -1.81
C LEU A 208 -13.83 12.02 -3.33
N TYR A 209 -14.66 12.88 -3.90
CA TYR A 209 -14.84 13.02 -5.33
C TYR A 209 -14.05 14.20 -5.89
N VAL A 210 -13.67 14.08 -7.16
CA VAL A 210 -13.31 15.22 -8.01
C VAL A 210 -14.45 15.41 -9.00
N LYS A 211 -15.01 16.63 -9.06
CA LYS A 211 -16.14 16.95 -9.94
C LYS A 211 -15.74 18.00 -10.98
N ALA A 212 -16.06 17.74 -12.24
CA ALA A 212 -15.95 18.67 -13.35
C ALA A 212 -17.33 19.27 -13.62
N ASP A 213 -17.53 20.53 -13.24
CA ASP A 213 -18.81 21.24 -13.37
C ASP A 213 -20.02 20.46 -12.79
N GLY A 214 -19.79 19.70 -11.72
CA GLY A 214 -20.77 18.85 -11.03
C GLY A 214 -20.67 17.36 -11.35
N GLU A 215 -20.03 16.97 -12.45
CA GLU A 215 -19.91 15.58 -12.88
C GLU A 215 -18.68 14.89 -12.28
N ILE A 216 -18.83 13.69 -11.71
CA ILE A 216 -17.73 12.96 -11.08
C ILE A 216 -16.72 12.51 -12.14
N CYS A 217 -15.46 12.96 -11.99
CA CYS A 217 -14.35 12.62 -12.88
C CYS A 217 -13.15 12.00 -12.14
N GLY A 218 -13.25 11.82 -10.82
CA GLY A 218 -12.24 11.20 -10.00
C GLY A 218 -12.80 10.84 -8.63
N ALA A 219 -12.15 9.89 -7.97
CA ALA A 219 -12.51 9.48 -6.61
C ALA A 219 -11.31 8.92 -5.85
N LEU A 220 -11.39 9.03 -4.52
CA LEU A 220 -10.47 8.43 -3.55
C LEU A 220 -11.28 7.85 -2.39
N LEU A 221 -11.07 6.56 -2.10
CA LEU A 221 -11.66 5.88 -0.96
C LEU A 221 -10.81 6.14 0.28
N ILE A 222 -11.42 6.57 1.38
CA ILE A 222 -10.74 6.78 2.65
C ILE A 222 -11.35 5.81 3.67
N HIS A 223 -10.55 4.83 4.06
CA HIS A 223 -10.96 3.79 5.00
C HIS A 223 -11.13 4.36 6.42
N PRO A 224 -12.12 3.91 7.20
CA PRO A 224 -12.31 4.35 8.58
C PRO A 224 -11.13 3.99 9.50
N ASN A 225 -10.93 4.79 10.54
CA ASN A 225 -9.77 4.66 11.44
C ASN A 225 -10.18 4.72 12.93
N SER A 226 -11.46 4.53 13.24
CA SER A 226 -11.91 4.38 14.63
C SER A 226 -11.23 3.20 15.32
N ALA A 227 -11.31 3.15 16.66
CA ALA A 227 -10.73 2.07 17.45
C ALA A 227 -11.15 0.65 16.99
N ALA A 228 -12.34 0.51 16.39
CA ALA A 228 -12.82 -0.75 15.83
C ALA A 228 -11.99 -1.25 14.63
N HIS A 229 -11.29 -0.35 13.94
CA HIS A 229 -10.48 -0.63 12.73
C HIS A 229 -8.99 -0.69 13.00
N ILE A 230 -8.53 -0.15 14.15
CA ILE A 230 -7.12 -0.16 14.53
C ILE A 230 -6.78 -1.48 15.23
N LYS A 231 -5.72 -2.15 14.76
CA LYS A 231 -5.11 -3.28 15.46
C LYS A 231 -3.94 -2.76 16.29
N LYS A 232 -3.99 -2.95 17.60
CA LYS A 232 -2.87 -2.65 18.48
C LYS A 232 -2.00 -3.90 18.62
N ILE A 233 -0.68 -3.73 18.57
CA ILE A 233 0.28 -4.78 18.88
C ILE A 233 1.32 -4.23 19.85
N SER A 234 1.98 -5.11 20.60
CA SER A 234 3.10 -4.74 21.46
C SER A 234 4.37 -5.44 20.97
N ALA A 235 5.46 -4.69 20.84
CA ALA A 235 6.75 -5.20 20.43
C ALA A 235 7.85 -4.81 21.42
N LEU A 236 8.76 -5.73 21.68
CA LEU A 236 9.92 -5.57 22.54
C LEU A 236 11.17 -5.62 21.69
N PHE A 237 11.94 -4.54 21.69
CA PHE A 237 13.25 -4.49 21.06
C PHE A 237 14.28 -4.91 22.11
N ILE A 238 14.91 -6.05 21.86
CA ILE A 238 15.74 -6.77 22.84
C ILE A 238 17.19 -6.78 22.34
N SER A 239 18.07 -6.13 23.10
CA SER A 239 19.51 -6.17 22.83
C SER A 239 20.08 -7.52 23.28
N VAL A 240 20.76 -8.22 22.38
CA VAL A 240 21.47 -9.48 22.71
C VAL A 240 22.95 -9.16 22.87
N LYS A 241 23.50 -9.49 24.04
CA LYS A 241 24.92 -9.39 24.32
C LYS A 241 25.61 -10.72 24.01
N THR A 242 26.62 -10.70 23.16
CA THR A 242 27.39 -11.87 22.70
C THR A 242 28.89 -11.60 22.79
N ASP A 243 29.70 -12.64 22.77
CA ASP A 243 31.16 -12.59 22.82
C ASP A 243 31.78 -13.71 22.00
N ILE A 244 31.22 -14.05 20.83
CA ILE A 244 31.59 -15.27 20.07
C ILE A 244 33.07 -15.33 19.64
N ASN A 245 33.76 -14.19 19.64
CA ASN A 245 35.19 -14.05 19.36
C ASN A 245 35.93 -13.38 20.53
N ASP A 246 35.50 -13.68 21.76
CA ASP A 246 36.11 -13.20 23.02
C ASP A 246 36.12 -11.66 23.18
N VAL A 247 35.29 -10.98 22.38
CA VAL A 247 35.04 -9.54 22.44
C VAL A 247 33.53 -9.33 22.58
N ILE A 248 33.13 -8.63 23.64
CA ILE A 248 31.73 -8.32 23.91
C ILE A 248 31.17 -7.43 22.80
N LYS A 249 30.02 -7.82 22.27
CA LYS A 249 29.17 -6.99 21.42
C LYS A 249 27.74 -6.96 21.93
N VAL A 250 27.02 -5.90 21.61
CA VAL A 250 25.64 -5.67 22.02
C VAL A 250 24.84 -5.25 20.80
N GLY A 251 23.92 -6.11 20.37
CA GLY A 251 23.07 -5.81 19.22
C GLY A 251 22.07 -4.70 19.51
N LYS A 252 21.85 -3.84 18.51
CA LYS A 252 20.95 -2.69 18.59
C LYS A 252 20.22 -2.50 17.26
N PRO A 253 18.99 -1.94 17.26
CA PRO A 253 18.34 -1.54 16.01
C PRO A 253 19.17 -0.47 15.29
N LYS A 254 19.26 -0.53 13.95
CA LYS A 254 19.82 0.58 13.17
C LYS A 254 18.97 1.85 13.36
N PRO A 255 19.56 3.06 13.25
CA PRO A 255 18.81 4.32 13.34
C PRO A 255 17.59 4.35 12.41
N GLY A 256 16.47 4.86 12.93
CA GLY A 256 15.21 4.95 12.18
C GLY A 256 14.39 3.66 12.11
N SER A 257 14.88 2.51 12.60
CA SER A 257 14.14 1.23 12.54
C SER A 257 12.76 1.30 13.19
N GLN A 258 12.66 1.89 14.38
CA GLN A 258 11.39 2.02 15.11
C GLN A 258 10.38 2.88 14.34
N GLN A 259 10.83 4.02 13.81
CA GLN A 259 9.99 4.93 13.04
C GLN A 259 9.50 4.25 11.75
N TYR A 260 10.42 3.72 10.94
CA TYR A 260 10.11 3.09 9.67
C TYR A 260 9.17 1.89 9.84
N PHE A 261 9.42 1.06 10.85
CA PHE A 261 8.54 -0.05 11.21
C PHE A 261 7.11 0.43 11.56
N THR A 262 7.00 1.48 12.37
CA THR A 262 5.71 2.07 12.75
C THR A 262 4.97 2.62 11.52
N GLU A 263 5.67 3.31 10.62
CA GLU A 263 5.11 3.88 9.39
C GLU A 263 4.59 2.78 8.45
N CYS A 264 5.38 1.72 8.22
CA CYS A 264 4.95 0.58 7.41
C CYS A 264 3.69 -0.11 7.95
N LEU A 265 3.58 -0.26 9.28
CA LEU A 265 2.39 -0.85 9.91
C LEU A 265 1.16 0.06 9.88
N ASN A 266 1.36 1.38 10.01
CA ASN A 266 0.28 2.35 9.93
C ASN A 266 -0.44 2.32 8.57
N GLN A 267 0.24 1.87 7.49
CA GLN A 267 -0.41 1.64 6.19
C GLN A 267 -1.60 0.67 6.29
N ALA A 268 -1.52 -0.29 7.20
CA ALA A 268 -2.57 -1.27 7.49
C ALA A 268 -3.34 -0.97 8.79
N LEU A 269 -3.31 0.27 9.29
CA LEU A 269 -3.94 0.67 10.57
C LEU A 269 -3.51 -0.22 11.75
N VAL A 270 -2.30 -0.76 11.70
CA VAL A 270 -1.68 -1.45 12.83
C VAL A 270 -0.85 -0.43 13.61
N SER A 271 -1.16 -0.26 14.89
CA SER A 271 -0.49 0.67 15.78
C SER A 271 0.37 -0.12 16.79
N PRO A 272 1.71 -0.13 16.61
CA PRO A 272 2.60 -0.81 17.55
C PRO A 272 2.91 0.07 18.77
N THR A 273 2.91 -0.53 19.96
CA THR A 273 3.59 -0.01 21.16
C THR A 273 4.94 -0.69 21.26
N ILE A 274 6.03 0.07 21.23
CA ILE A 274 7.39 -0.47 21.16
C ILE A 274 8.15 -0.09 22.43
N GLN A 275 8.78 -1.07 23.07
CA GLN A 275 9.61 -0.90 24.26
C GLN A 275 11.04 -1.39 24.00
N ASN A 276 12.05 -0.59 24.40
CA ASN A 276 13.45 -0.80 23.99
C ASN A 276 14.41 -1.04 25.16
N SER A 277 13.90 -1.19 26.38
CA SER A 277 14.70 -1.30 27.61
C SER A 277 15.08 -2.74 27.97
N PHE A 278 15.05 -3.67 27.01
CA PHE A 278 15.28 -5.09 27.26
C PHE A 278 16.63 -5.55 26.75
N SER A 279 17.29 -6.38 27.56
CA SER A 279 18.55 -7.02 27.21
C SER A 279 18.65 -8.45 27.75
N ILE A 280 19.29 -9.33 27.00
CA ILE A 280 19.68 -10.67 27.44
C ILE A 280 21.18 -10.87 27.27
N ASP A 281 21.78 -11.68 28.15
CA ASP A 281 23.21 -12.00 28.12
C ASP A 281 23.41 -13.43 27.60
N CYS A 282 24.07 -13.53 26.44
CA CYS A 282 24.44 -14.76 25.77
C CYS A 282 25.97 -14.95 25.75
N THR A 283 26.71 -14.23 26.61
CA THR A 283 28.15 -14.39 26.75
C THR A 283 28.51 -15.69 27.46
N GLY A 284 29.74 -16.16 27.20
CA GLY A 284 30.30 -17.32 27.87
C GLY A 284 31.09 -16.96 29.13
N ASN A 285 31.59 -17.99 29.79
CA ASN A 285 32.69 -17.86 30.74
C ASN A 285 33.98 -18.45 30.14
N LEU A 286 35.07 -18.46 30.92
CA LEU A 286 36.38 -18.96 30.49
C LEU A 286 36.38 -20.41 29.99
N LEU A 287 35.42 -21.24 30.42
CA LEU A 287 35.36 -22.67 30.13
C LEU A 287 34.35 -23.01 29.03
N TYR A 288 33.26 -22.25 28.91
CA TYR A 288 32.18 -22.58 27.99
C TYR A 288 31.32 -21.38 27.59
N ASN A 289 30.93 -21.38 26.32
CA ASN A 289 30.00 -20.42 25.75
C ASN A 289 28.89 -21.16 25.01
N ALA A 290 27.71 -21.22 25.62
CA ALA A 290 26.57 -21.97 25.08
C ALA A 290 26.07 -21.43 23.74
N PHE A 291 26.06 -20.11 23.56
CA PHE A 291 25.61 -19.48 22.31
C PHE A 291 26.60 -19.79 21.18
N ARG A 292 27.90 -19.58 21.43
CA ARG A 292 28.99 -19.87 20.49
C ARG A 292 29.00 -21.35 20.10
N PHE A 293 28.87 -22.25 21.09
CA PHE A 293 28.87 -23.68 20.85
C PHE A 293 27.71 -24.15 19.98
N LYS A 294 26.49 -23.64 20.24
CA LYS A 294 25.28 -24.08 19.53
C LYS A 294 25.13 -23.48 18.14
N PHE A 295 25.45 -22.19 17.98
CA PHE A 295 25.05 -21.44 16.79
C PHE A 295 26.22 -20.99 15.91
N CYS A 296 27.45 -21.13 16.38
CA CYS A 296 28.62 -20.62 15.67
C CYS A 296 29.57 -21.71 15.16
N LYS A 297 30.25 -21.43 14.06
CA LYS A 297 31.32 -22.26 13.51
C LYS A 297 32.61 -21.46 13.38
N LYS A 298 33.73 -22.07 13.76
CA LYS A 298 35.06 -21.48 13.58
C LYS A 298 35.54 -21.71 12.15
N ILE A 299 35.86 -20.63 11.45
CA ILE A 299 36.37 -20.64 10.08
C ILE A 299 37.55 -19.66 10.03
N ASN A 300 38.71 -20.13 9.57
CA ASN A 300 39.95 -19.34 9.48
C ASN A 300 40.26 -18.57 10.77
N GLY A 301 40.15 -19.24 11.93
CA GLY A 301 40.46 -18.65 13.23
C GLY A 301 39.34 -17.84 13.89
N LYS A 302 38.24 -17.55 13.19
CA LYS A 302 37.14 -16.69 13.68
C LYS A 302 35.80 -17.42 13.71
N TYR A 303 34.99 -17.17 14.75
CA TYR A 303 33.62 -17.66 14.85
C TYR A 303 32.64 -16.76 14.09
N TYR A 304 31.72 -17.42 13.39
CA TYR A 304 30.59 -16.82 12.70
C TYR A 304 29.31 -17.56 13.10
N ILE A 305 28.18 -16.87 13.17
CA ILE A 305 26.88 -17.56 13.24
C ILE A 305 26.74 -18.38 11.97
N ASN A 306 26.39 -19.65 12.12
CA ASN A 306 26.28 -20.61 11.01
C ASN A 306 25.05 -21.51 11.13
N ASP A 307 24.33 -21.47 12.25
CA ASP A 307 23.11 -22.24 12.45
C ASP A 307 22.07 -21.38 13.18
N SER A 308 20.81 -21.53 12.75
CA SER A 308 19.63 -20.91 13.37
C SER A 308 18.70 -21.93 14.01
N SER A 309 18.97 -23.23 13.86
CA SER A 309 18.22 -24.31 14.48
C SER A 309 18.23 -24.16 16.01
N GLY A 310 17.05 -24.06 16.63
CA GLY A 310 16.93 -23.85 18.08
C GLY A 310 17.29 -22.45 18.59
N LEU A 311 17.62 -21.49 17.71
CA LEU A 311 17.98 -20.12 18.11
C LEU A 311 16.82 -19.41 18.80
N ARG A 312 15.59 -19.60 18.31
CA ARG A 312 14.38 -19.04 18.93
C ARG A 312 14.22 -19.52 20.36
N ASP A 313 14.22 -20.83 20.58
CA ASP A 313 14.00 -21.41 21.90
C ASP A 313 15.07 -20.94 22.89
N TYR A 314 16.32 -20.81 22.42
CA TYR A 314 17.41 -20.28 23.23
C TYR A 314 17.19 -18.81 23.62
N LEU A 315 16.86 -17.94 22.66
CA LEU A 315 16.70 -16.49 22.92
C LEU A 315 15.43 -16.21 23.73
N GLU A 316 14.31 -16.85 23.40
CA GLU A 316 13.06 -16.71 24.15
C GLU A 316 13.18 -17.32 25.56
N GLY A 317 13.88 -18.45 25.71
CA GLY A 317 14.22 -19.04 27.01
C GLY A 317 15.03 -18.07 27.87
N LYS A 318 16.15 -17.55 27.35
CA LYS A 318 16.97 -16.54 28.04
C LYS A 318 16.18 -15.30 28.43
N PHE A 319 15.28 -14.85 27.57
CA PHE A 319 14.41 -13.72 27.87
C PHE A 319 13.43 -14.05 28.99
N LYS A 320 12.76 -15.20 28.91
CA LYS A 320 11.76 -15.66 29.89
C LYS A 320 12.39 -15.90 31.26
N ASP A 321 13.61 -16.45 31.32
CA ASP A 321 14.36 -16.64 32.58
C ASP A 321 14.61 -15.30 33.30
N LYS A 322 14.84 -14.22 32.54
CA LYS A 322 15.15 -12.90 33.09
C LYS A 322 13.92 -12.04 33.39
N TYR A 323 12.89 -12.12 32.55
CA TYR A 323 11.74 -11.19 32.59
C TYR A 323 10.39 -11.85 32.86
N GLY A 324 10.35 -13.18 33.00
CA GLY A 324 9.12 -13.95 33.21
C GLY A 324 8.21 -14.05 31.96
N SER A 325 7.03 -14.62 32.15
CA SER A 325 6.05 -14.93 31.08
C SER A 325 5.08 -13.78 30.74
N GLN A 326 5.14 -12.66 31.45
CA GLN A 326 4.25 -11.50 31.25
C GLN A 326 4.30 -10.91 29.83
N TYR A 327 5.35 -11.25 29.07
CA TYR A 327 5.58 -10.80 27.70
C TYR A 327 5.36 -11.89 26.63
N ASP A 328 4.78 -13.04 26.98
CA ASP A 328 4.62 -14.17 26.05
C ASP A 328 3.80 -13.79 24.80
N SER A 329 2.84 -12.87 24.94
CA SER A 329 2.01 -12.32 23.85
C SER A 329 2.66 -11.17 23.06
N HIS A 330 3.80 -10.66 23.49
CA HIS A 330 4.48 -9.57 22.81
C HIS A 330 5.35 -10.09 21.67
N PHE A 331 5.44 -9.32 20.59
CA PHE A 331 6.45 -9.55 19.57
C PHE A 331 7.84 -9.29 20.16
N LYS A 332 8.76 -10.25 20.05
CA LYS A 332 10.13 -10.17 20.53
C LYS A 332 11.04 -10.01 19.33
N VAL A 333 11.78 -8.90 19.32
CA VAL A 333 12.65 -8.48 18.21
C VAL A 333 14.09 -8.46 18.74
N PHE A 334 14.83 -9.51 18.45
CA PHE A 334 16.17 -9.74 19.01
C PHE A 334 17.26 -9.21 18.10
N PHE A 335 18.09 -8.30 18.60
CA PHE A 335 19.21 -7.74 17.86
C PHE A 335 20.53 -8.38 18.29
N ILE A 336 21.26 -8.97 17.34
CA ILE A 336 22.55 -9.62 17.54
C ILE A 336 23.60 -8.90 16.69
N GLU A 337 24.70 -8.45 17.31
CA GLU A 337 25.77 -7.68 16.63
C GLU A 337 26.85 -8.59 15.99
N ASP A 338 26.49 -9.82 15.68
CA ASP A 338 27.31 -10.79 14.97
C ASP A 338 26.75 -11.08 13.59
N VAL A 339 27.64 -11.44 12.67
CA VAL A 339 27.30 -11.72 11.27
C VAL A 339 26.89 -13.19 11.11
N TYR A 340 25.90 -13.41 10.24
CA TYR A 340 25.50 -14.74 9.76
C TYR A 340 25.77 -14.82 8.24
N PRO A 341 27.01 -15.16 7.84
CA PRO A 341 27.38 -15.24 6.43
C PRO A 341 26.83 -16.50 5.74
N GLY A 342 26.47 -16.34 4.46
CA GLY A 342 26.32 -17.42 3.51
C GLY A 342 27.63 -17.68 2.77
N TRP A 343 28.02 -18.94 2.63
CA TRP A 343 29.30 -19.35 2.05
C TRP A 343 29.10 -19.94 0.66
N LYS A 344 30.00 -19.61 -0.29
CA LYS A 344 30.09 -20.23 -1.61
C LYS A 344 31.56 -20.43 -1.97
N ASN A 345 31.96 -21.64 -2.34
CA ASN A 345 33.34 -22.00 -2.71
C ASN A 345 34.39 -21.53 -1.67
N GLY A 346 34.08 -21.68 -0.37
CA GLY A 346 34.99 -21.29 0.71
C GLY A 346 35.10 -19.79 1.00
N ALA A 347 34.38 -18.94 0.26
CA ALA A 347 34.31 -17.50 0.49
C ALA A 347 32.92 -17.06 0.99
N ILE A 348 32.87 -15.92 1.68
CA ILE A 348 31.60 -15.28 2.04
C ILE A 348 30.96 -14.74 0.76
N ALA A 349 29.74 -15.17 0.47
CA ALA A 349 28.99 -14.79 -0.73
C ALA A 349 27.76 -13.93 -0.43
N SER A 350 27.23 -14.01 0.78
CA SER A 350 26.06 -13.25 1.23
C SER A 350 26.01 -13.11 2.75
N TYR A 351 25.04 -12.35 3.25
CA TYR A 351 24.75 -12.24 4.68
C TYR A 351 23.25 -12.39 4.91
N THR A 352 22.87 -13.20 5.90
CA THR A 352 21.52 -13.22 6.45
C THR A 352 21.34 -12.01 7.34
N ASN A 353 20.49 -11.08 6.92
CA ASN A 353 20.23 -9.83 7.66
C ASN A 353 19.34 -10.06 8.88
N GLY A 354 18.44 -11.04 8.80
CA GLY A 354 17.51 -11.40 9.84
C GLY A 354 16.64 -12.56 9.37
N PHE A 355 15.81 -13.06 10.28
CA PHE A 355 14.72 -13.95 9.91
C PHE A 355 13.60 -13.87 10.95
N SER A 356 12.49 -14.47 10.60
CA SER A 356 11.31 -14.64 11.44
C SER A 356 10.63 -15.95 11.10
N PHE A 357 9.81 -16.44 12.03
CA PHE A 357 8.92 -17.55 11.72
C PHE A 357 7.54 -17.01 11.36
N PHE A 358 6.97 -17.58 10.30
CA PHE A 358 5.68 -17.16 9.79
C PHE A 358 4.58 -17.27 10.85
N ASN A 359 3.78 -16.21 11.02
CA ASN A 359 2.68 -16.16 11.98
C ASN A 359 3.10 -16.50 13.43
N THR A 360 4.18 -15.87 13.90
CA THR A 360 4.70 -16.02 15.26
C THR A 360 4.93 -14.65 15.91
N THR A 361 5.41 -14.63 17.15
CA THR A 361 5.82 -13.40 17.84
C THR A 361 7.35 -13.23 17.88
N PHE A 362 8.10 -13.96 17.05
CA PHE A 362 9.57 -13.98 17.09
C PHE A 362 10.18 -13.41 15.81
N THR A 363 11.18 -12.53 15.99
CA THR A 363 12.08 -12.09 14.92
C THR A 363 13.49 -11.92 15.46
N VAL A 364 14.49 -12.10 14.60
CA VAL A 364 15.90 -11.84 14.92
C VAL A 364 16.56 -11.06 13.80
N GLN A 365 17.46 -10.15 14.18
CA GLN A 365 18.20 -9.26 13.30
C GLN A 365 19.68 -9.40 13.60
N PHE A 366 20.48 -9.66 12.57
CA PHE A 366 21.93 -9.80 12.66
C PHE A 366 22.63 -8.49 12.31
N TYR A 367 23.96 -8.42 12.49
CA TYR A 367 24.75 -7.21 12.33
C TYR A 367 24.46 -6.40 11.04
N THR A 368 24.22 -7.10 9.93
CA THR A 368 24.01 -6.52 8.59
C THR A 368 22.58 -6.05 8.32
N HIS A 369 21.65 -6.15 9.28
CA HIS A 369 20.28 -5.68 9.11
C HIS A 369 20.20 -4.19 8.77
N SER A 370 19.19 -3.84 7.98
CA SER A 370 18.78 -2.46 7.75
C SER A 370 17.49 -2.15 8.53
N LYS A 371 17.04 -0.89 8.52
CA LYS A 371 15.73 -0.51 9.09
C LYS A 371 14.58 -1.26 8.41
N GLU A 372 14.70 -1.53 7.11
CA GLU A 372 13.72 -2.26 6.31
C GLU A 372 13.70 -3.75 6.68
N THR A 373 14.85 -4.34 7.04
CA THR A 373 14.90 -5.74 7.54
C THR A 373 14.00 -5.91 8.76
N VAL A 374 14.04 -4.97 9.72
CA VAL A 374 13.20 -5.06 10.94
C VAL A 374 11.71 -5.13 10.57
N ALA A 375 11.27 -4.25 9.68
CA ALA A 375 9.86 -4.21 9.26
C ALA A 375 9.48 -5.45 8.43
N HIS A 376 10.34 -5.90 7.53
CA HIS A 376 10.13 -7.09 6.70
C HIS A 376 9.96 -8.37 7.53
N GLU A 377 10.89 -8.62 8.47
CA GLU A 377 10.81 -9.81 9.32
C GLU A 377 9.60 -9.78 10.24
N LEU A 378 9.24 -8.62 10.79
CA LEU A 378 8.04 -8.57 11.61
C LEU A 378 6.76 -8.77 10.80
N MET A 379 6.73 -8.36 9.53
CA MET A 379 5.59 -8.62 8.67
C MET A 379 5.41 -10.10 8.35
N HIS A 380 6.50 -10.87 8.20
CA HIS A 380 6.44 -12.33 8.17
C HIS A 380 5.91 -12.91 9.49
N ALA A 381 6.37 -12.40 10.64
CA ALA A 381 5.83 -12.78 11.94
C ALA A 381 4.33 -12.47 12.07
N LEU A 382 3.84 -11.41 11.42
CA LEU A 382 2.42 -11.06 11.30
C LEU A 382 1.66 -11.85 10.22
N GLY A 383 2.31 -12.81 9.54
CA GLY A 383 1.69 -13.71 8.57
C GLY A 383 1.65 -13.19 7.14
N LEU A 384 2.50 -12.22 6.76
CA LEU A 384 2.66 -11.85 5.35
C LEU A 384 3.66 -12.75 4.64
N PRO A 385 3.29 -13.34 3.49
CA PRO A 385 4.24 -14.02 2.62
C PRO A 385 4.94 -13.01 1.70
N HIS A 386 6.00 -13.48 1.03
CA HIS A 386 6.62 -12.72 -0.04
C HIS A 386 5.63 -12.45 -1.18
N THR A 387 5.79 -11.36 -1.93
CA THR A 387 4.92 -11.05 -3.07
C THR A 387 5.07 -12.02 -4.24
N PHE A 388 6.18 -12.74 -4.31
CA PHE A 388 6.44 -13.78 -5.31
C PHE A 388 6.06 -15.19 -4.82
N ASP A 389 5.53 -15.34 -3.61
CA ASP A 389 5.04 -16.63 -3.10
C ASP A 389 3.70 -16.98 -3.75
N GLY A 390 3.59 -18.21 -4.25
CA GLY A 390 2.38 -18.77 -4.84
C GLY A 390 1.43 -19.43 -3.83
N ASN A 391 1.81 -19.49 -2.56
CA ASN A 391 1.05 -20.19 -1.51
C ASN A 391 0.17 -19.29 -0.67
N ALA A 392 -0.91 -19.86 -0.13
CA ALA A 392 -1.71 -19.19 0.89
C ALA A 392 -0.82 -18.76 2.08
N PRO A 393 -1.02 -17.55 2.65
CA PRO A 393 -2.14 -16.64 2.42
C PRO A 393 -1.92 -15.62 1.30
N ALA A 394 -0.93 -15.80 0.41
CA ALA A 394 -0.75 -14.92 -0.75
C ALA A 394 -2.00 -14.97 -1.63
N LYS A 395 -2.65 -13.82 -1.80
CA LYS A 395 -3.85 -13.70 -2.64
C LYS A 395 -3.49 -13.41 -4.10
N TYR A 396 -2.37 -12.74 -4.31
CA TYR A 396 -1.85 -12.33 -5.60
C TYR A 396 -0.34 -12.49 -5.59
N THR A 397 0.20 -12.94 -6.72
CA THR A 397 1.63 -13.18 -6.91
C THR A 397 2.16 -12.25 -7.99
N TYR A 398 3.39 -11.79 -7.80
CA TYR A 398 4.05 -10.80 -8.63
C TYR A 398 5.43 -11.34 -9.03
N GLU A 399 5.89 -10.98 -10.22
CA GLU A 399 7.26 -11.25 -10.64
C GLU A 399 8.23 -10.58 -9.65
N ALA A 400 9.18 -11.35 -9.14
CA ALA A 400 10.18 -10.89 -8.20
C ALA A 400 10.95 -9.69 -8.77
N TYR A 401 11.31 -8.76 -7.89
CA TYR A 401 12.01 -7.51 -8.23
C TYR A 401 11.19 -6.50 -9.04
N LYS A 402 9.92 -6.77 -9.37
CA LYS A 402 9.10 -5.84 -10.17
C LYS A 402 8.19 -4.95 -9.33
N THR A 403 8.27 -4.99 -8.01
CA THR A 403 7.45 -4.13 -7.14
C THR A 403 8.31 -3.30 -6.19
N ASN A 404 7.70 -2.32 -5.53
CA ASN A 404 8.29 -1.62 -4.38
C ASN A 404 7.66 -2.06 -3.04
N ASN A 405 7.15 -3.30 -3.02
CA ASN A 405 6.52 -3.88 -1.85
C ASN A 405 7.56 -4.26 -0.79
N LEU A 406 7.21 -4.15 0.50
CA LEU A 406 8.10 -4.55 1.59
C LEU A 406 8.41 -6.05 1.58
N MET A 407 7.51 -6.87 1.04
CA MET A 407 7.66 -8.32 0.94
C MET A 407 8.25 -8.79 -0.41
N ASP A 408 8.86 -7.89 -1.17
CA ASP A 408 9.65 -8.21 -2.38
C ASP A 408 11.15 -8.09 -2.07
N TYR A 409 11.99 -8.72 -2.88
CA TYR A 409 13.45 -8.56 -2.81
C TYR A 409 13.98 -7.47 -3.74
N CYS A 410 13.13 -6.54 -4.15
CA CYS A 410 13.46 -5.46 -5.07
C CYS A 410 14.65 -4.57 -4.62
N HIS A 411 14.96 -4.56 -3.33
CA HIS A 411 16.16 -3.91 -2.79
C HIS A 411 17.48 -4.49 -3.34
N HIS A 412 17.51 -5.74 -3.80
CA HIS A 412 18.68 -6.33 -4.48
C HIS A 412 19.01 -5.62 -5.81
N ILE A 413 18.01 -4.95 -6.41
CA ILE A 413 18.17 -4.13 -7.61
C ILE A 413 17.93 -2.64 -7.33
N GLN A 414 18.18 -2.22 -6.08
CA GLN A 414 18.13 -0.81 -5.64
C GLN A 414 16.74 -0.14 -5.73
N ILE A 415 15.66 -0.93 -5.81
CA ILE A 415 14.32 -0.41 -5.63
C ILE A 415 14.03 -0.32 -4.12
N PRO A 416 13.66 0.86 -3.60
CA PRO A 416 13.27 0.99 -2.20
C PRO A 416 12.02 0.17 -1.90
N ARG A 417 12.04 -0.53 -0.77
CA ARG A 417 10.85 -1.18 -0.21
C ARG A 417 10.05 -0.13 0.54
N ILE A 418 8.81 0.15 0.13
CA ILE A 418 8.08 1.34 0.64
C ILE A 418 6.61 1.06 0.94
N SER A 419 6.00 0.08 0.27
CA SER A 419 4.56 -0.15 0.35
C SER A 419 4.19 -1.54 0.81
N VAL A 420 3.02 -1.64 1.41
CA VAL A 420 2.24 -2.88 1.49
C VAL A 420 0.94 -2.68 0.71
N PHE A 421 0.46 -3.71 0.02
CA PHE A 421 -0.72 -3.62 -0.84
C PHE A 421 -2.02 -3.77 -0.04
N LYS A 422 -3.13 -3.26 -0.59
CA LYS A 422 -4.49 -3.33 -0.02
C LYS A 422 -4.85 -4.73 0.51
N TRP A 423 -4.45 -5.78 -0.21
CA TRP A 423 -4.76 -7.16 0.19
C TRP A 423 -3.90 -7.63 1.38
N GLN A 424 -2.65 -7.18 1.48
CA GLN A 424 -1.76 -7.45 2.62
C GLN A 424 -2.24 -6.71 3.86
N TRP A 425 -2.84 -5.51 3.71
CA TRP A 425 -3.42 -4.79 4.85
C TRP A 425 -4.47 -5.62 5.60
N LYS A 426 -5.29 -6.40 4.87
CA LYS A 426 -6.29 -7.29 5.48
C LYS A 426 -5.66 -8.46 6.25
N VAL A 427 -4.50 -8.95 5.81
CA VAL A 427 -3.76 -10.01 6.52
C VAL A 427 -3.12 -9.43 7.79
N LEU A 428 -2.46 -8.28 7.68
CA LEU A 428 -1.86 -7.58 8.82
C LEU A 428 -2.90 -7.17 9.86
N ASN A 429 -4.08 -6.73 9.39
CA ASN A 429 -5.18 -6.24 10.21
C ASN A 429 -6.53 -6.74 9.68
N SER A 430 -7.05 -7.80 10.29
CA SER A 430 -8.35 -8.38 9.92
C SER A 430 -9.54 -7.42 10.12
N LYS A 431 -9.38 -6.34 10.88
CA LYS A 431 -10.42 -5.32 11.13
C LYS A 431 -10.62 -4.35 9.96
N ILE A 432 -9.73 -4.36 8.99
CA ILE A 432 -9.85 -3.55 7.78
C ILE A 432 -10.98 -4.10 6.88
N MET A 433 -11.86 -3.23 6.40
CA MET A 433 -13.01 -3.53 5.54
C MET A 433 -12.64 -3.26 4.08
N LEU A 434 -12.13 -4.25 3.36
CA LEU A 434 -11.59 -4.10 1.99
C LEU A 434 -12.01 -5.20 1.04
#